data_AF-A0A1L9T4F3-F1
#
_entry.id   AF-A0A1L9T4F3-F1
#
_cell.length_a   1.000
_cell.length_b   1.000
_cell.length_c   1.000
_cell.angle_alpha   90.00
_cell.angle_beta   90.00
_cell.angle_gamma   90.00
#
_symmetry.space_group_name_H-M   'P 1'
#
loop_
_entity.id
_entity.type
_entity.pdbx_description
1 polymer ?
#
loop_
_entity_poly.entity_id
_entity_poly.type
_entity_poly.pdbx_seq_one_letter_code
_entity_poly.pdbx_strand_id
1 'polypeptide(L)'
;MSLGSSLMMRWVLIAADGLIAHTNPGHADTVARRKGQAYQLLKHSLSQNQGKITDDVLSGIIMAAVTEARLSDPMACNAHLKGYEAAIEARGGIKRSLMDCEIPALGMAHLMPYFVCEPLPAAEGSVEEEQVQRFIEFLISRMNDATGSDGVSPRAGLDQLKRMVVRLGLLRSGLRFYLQPDEREVVSRFPDEAALFLALFLVMRTLWIHRESAEDCQLFISRLDAFFEASTGFDPHTGRPSLTGQGLACVVIKVIQNLPGTPHSYGGVSTLIHSVDAVRAYRTMTLRSARERARAILCRILSGYDF
;
A
#
# COMPACT_ATOMS: atom_id res chain seq x y z
N MET A 1 5.22 10.25 -21.38
CA MET A 1 4.30 9.38 -20.63
C MET A 1 3.28 8.83 -21.61
N SER A 2 3.33 7.55 -21.96
CA SER A 2 2.28 6.96 -22.78
C SER A 2 1.09 6.63 -21.87
N LEU A 3 -0.07 7.23 -22.14
CA LEU A 3 -1.39 6.77 -21.68
C LEU A 3 -1.76 5.42 -22.37
N GLY A 4 -0.79 4.51 -22.50
CA GLY A 4 -0.67 3.57 -23.62
C GLY A 4 -1.63 2.40 -23.66
N SER A 5 -2.44 2.23 -22.62
CA SER A 5 -3.40 1.14 -22.51
C SER A 5 -4.80 1.64 -22.87
N SER A 6 -5.33 1.15 -23.99
CA SER A 6 -6.72 1.42 -24.39
C SER A 6 -7.72 0.89 -23.35
N LEU A 7 -7.35 -0.18 -22.63
CA LEU A 7 -8.11 -0.77 -21.54
C LEU A 7 -8.15 0.16 -20.32
N MET A 8 -7.00 0.65 -19.87
CA MET A 8 -6.91 1.60 -18.75
C MET A 8 -7.70 2.88 -19.05
N MET A 9 -7.53 3.44 -20.25
CA MET A 9 -8.18 4.70 -20.63
C MET A 9 -9.71 4.61 -20.56
N ARG A 10 -10.30 3.48 -20.96
CA ARG A 10 -11.75 3.27 -20.84
C ARG A 10 -12.22 3.36 -19.39
N TRP A 11 -11.48 2.79 -18.46
CA TRP A 11 -11.82 2.84 -17.03
C TRP A 11 -11.63 4.22 -16.42
N VAL A 12 -10.67 5.01 -16.89
CA VAL A 12 -10.51 6.43 -16.52
C VAL A 12 -11.72 7.24 -16.98
N LEU A 13 -12.17 7.05 -18.22
CA LEU A 13 -13.37 7.73 -18.74
C LEU A 13 -14.63 7.33 -17.97
N ILE A 14 -14.78 6.05 -17.64
CA ILE A 14 -15.89 5.56 -16.80
C ILE A 14 -15.85 6.21 -15.42
N ALA A 15 -14.67 6.35 -14.80
CA ALA A 15 -14.54 7.01 -13.51
C ALA A 15 -14.96 8.50 -13.59
N ALA A 16 -14.53 9.21 -14.64
CA ALA A 16 -14.93 10.59 -14.86
C ALA A 16 -16.44 10.74 -15.06
N ASP A 17 -17.06 9.89 -15.88
CA ASP A 17 -18.51 9.90 -16.10
C ASP A 17 -19.30 9.53 -14.84
N GLY A 18 -18.80 8.56 -14.05
CA GLY A 18 -19.44 8.13 -12.81
C GLY A 18 -19.54 9.26 -11.78
N LEU A 19 -18.48 10.08 -11.66
CA LEU A 19 -18.49 11.28 -10.81
C LEU A 19 -19.56 12.30 -11.26
N ILE A 20 -19.76 12.46 -12.57
CA ILE A 20 -20.79 13.35 -13.12
C ILE A 20 -22.20 12.75 -12.92
N ALA A 21 -22.35 11.42 -13.09
CA ALA A 21 -23.63 10.73 -12.96
C ALA A 21 -24.24 10.82 -11.56
N HIS A 22 -23.42 10.91 -10.51
CA HIS A 22 -23.90 11.18 -9.14
C HIS A 22 -24.68 12.50 -9.02
N THR A 23 -24.45 13.46 -9.93
CA THR A 23 -25.16 14.74 -9.97
C THR A 23 -26.31 14.79 -10.98
N ASN A 24 -26.41 13.82 -11.88
CA ASN A 24 -27.40 13.83 -12.96
C ASN A 24 -27.85 12.41 -13.36
N PRO A 25 -29.02 11.93 -12.89
CA PRO A 25 -29.44 10.52 -12.98
C PRO A 25 -29.48 9.93 -14.39
N GLY A 26 -29.69 10.75 -15.42
CA GLY A 26 -29.70 10.32 -16.83
C GLY A 26 -28.36 9.77 -17.36
N HIS A 27 -27.27 9.91 -16.59
CA HIS A 27 -25.95 9.38 -16.96
C HIS A 27 -25.68 7.97 -16.42
N ALA A 28 -26.52 7.43 -15.52
CA ALA A 28 -26.32 6.10 -14.94
C ALA A 28 -26.33 4.98 -15.99
N ASP A 29 -27.28 5.03 -16.94
CA ASP A 29 -27.37 4.08 -18.05
C ASP A 29 -26.14 4.15 -18.99
N THR A 30 -25.56 5.34 -19.12
CA THR A 30 -24.34 5.56 -19.91
C THR A 30 -23.12 4.92 -19.25
N VAL A 31 -23.00 5.01 -17.92
CA VAL A 31 -21.92 4.37 -17.15
C VAL A 31 -22.01 2.85 -17.25
N ALA A 32 -23.21 2.28 -17.03
CA ALA A 32 -23.42 0.83 -17.13
C ALA A 32 -23.06 0.29 -18.53
N ARG A 33 -23.49 0.98 -19.59
CA ARG A 33 -23.15 0.63 -20.97
C ARG A 33 -21.64 0.67 -21.23
N ARG A 34 -20.95 1.72 -20.75
CA ARG A 34 -19.49 1.86 -20.92
C ARG A 34 -18.72 0.77 -20.16
N LYS A 35 -19.16 0.40 -18.94
CA LYS A 35 -18.61 -0.75 -18.19
C LYS A 35 -18.74 -2.05 -19.00
N GLY A 36 -19.94 -2.33 -19.54
CA GLY A 36 -20.16 -3.50 -20.40
C GLY A 36 -19.20 -3.55 -21.60
N GLN A 37 -19.00 -2.42 -22.27
CA GLN A 37 -18.04 -2.31 -23.39
C GLN A 37 -16.58 -2.48 -22.94
N ALA A 38 -16.21 -2.03 -21.74
CA ALA A 38 -14.87 -2.21 -21.20
C ALA A 38 -14.59 -3.69 -20.88
N TYR A 39 -15.52 -4.42 -20.28
CA TYR A 39 -15.37 -5.86 -20.06
C TYR A 39 -15.35 -6.66 -21.36
N GLN A 40 -16.15 -6.28 -22.35
CA GLN A 40 -16.09 -6.90 -23.68
C GLN A 40 -14.70 -6.72 -24.31
N LEU A 41 -14.11 -5.52 -24.19
CA LEU A 41 -12.76 -5.26 -24.69
C LEU A 41 -11.71 -6.07 -23.91
N LEU A 42 -11.84 -6.17 -22.58
CA LEU A 42 -10.95 -6.99 -21.76
C LEU A 42 -11.02 -8.47 -22.16
N LYS A 43 -12.24 -9.01 -22.34
CA LYS A 43 -12.47 -10.37 -22.83
C LYS A 43 -11.86 -10.58 -24.22
N HIS A 44 -12.05 -9.62 -25.12
CA HIS A 44 -11.47 -9.67 -26.46
C HIS A 44 -9.94 -9.69 -26.42
N SER A 45 -9.32 -8.83 -25.61
CA SER A 45 -7.87 -8.78 -25.42
C SER A 45 -7.33 -10.09 -24.85
N LEU A 46 -8.02 -10.69 -23.87
CA LEU A 46 -7.68 -12.01 -23.35
C LEU A 46 -7.75 -13.08 -24.44
N SER A 47 -8.81 -13.10 -25.25
CA SER A 47 -8.96 -14.07 -26.35
C SER A 47 -7.87 -13.91 -27.43
N GLN A 48 -7.54 -12.67 -27.81
CA GLN A 48 -6.46 -12.39 -28.77
C GLN A 48 -5.09 -12.84 -28.26
N ASN A 49 -4.86 -12.71 -26.96
CA ASN A 49 -3.63 -13.16 -26.31
C ASN A 49 -3.66 -14.64 -25.89
N GLN A 50 -4.59 -15.44 -26.40
CA GLN A 50 -4.73 -16.87 -26.07
C GLN A 50 -4.87 -17.15 -24.56
N GLY A 51 -5.50 -16.24 -23.84
CA GLY A 51 -5.65 -16.30 -22.38
C GLY A 51 -4.43 -15.81 -21.59
N LYS A 52 -3.34 -15.40 -22.25
CA LYS A 52 -2.16 -14.83 -21.58
C LYS A 52 -2.48 -13.46 -20.98
N ILE A 53 -2.11 -13.28 -19.72
CA ILE A 53 -2.24 -12.02 -18.99
C ILE A 53 -1.06 -11.11 -19.33
N THR A 54 -1.32 -10.00 -20.04
CA THR A 54 -0.32 -8.98 -20.42
C THR A 54 -0.34 -7.80 -19.44
N ASP A 55 0.66 -6.90 -19.53
CA ASP A 55 0.68 -5.63 -18.77
C ASP A 55 -0.53 -4.75 -19.06
N ASP A 56 -1.00 -4.74 -20.31
CA ASP A 56 -2.18 -3.99 -20.74
C ASP A 56 -3.46 -4.52 -20.08
N VAL A 57 -3.60 -5.85 -20.04
CA VAL A 57 -4.71 -6.54 -19.36
C VAL A 57 -4.68 -6.27 -17.86
N LEU A 58 -3.52 -6.41 -17.20
CA LEU A 58 -3.40 -6.13 -15.76
C LEU A 58 -3.69 -4.67 -15.43
N SER A 59 -3.18 -3.73 -16.23
CA SER A 59 -3.44 -2.29 -16.05
C SER A 59 -4.94 -1.99 -16.17
N GLY A 60 -5.62 -2.63 -17.13
CA GLY A 60 -7.06 -2.58 -17.26
C GLY A 60 -7.80 -3.11 -16.03
N ILE A 61 -7.39 -4.26 -15.49
CA ILE A 61 -7.99 -4.86 -14.29
C ILE A 61 -7.76 -3.99 -13.04
N ILE A 62 -6.54 -3.48 -12.85
CA ILE A 62 -6.20 -2.57 -11.74
C ILE A 62 -7.08 -1.32 -11.81
N MET A 63 -7.19 -0.70 -13.00
CA MET A 63 -8.01 0.50 -13.16
C MET A 63 -9.51 0.20 -12.97
N ALA A 64 -9.98 -0.98 -13.40
CA ALA A 64 -11.35 -1.42 -13.09
C ALA A 64 -11.58 -1.46 -11.58
N ALA A 65 -10.68 -2.08 -10.80
CA ALA A 65 -10.80 -2.14 -9.35
C ALA A 65 -10.82 -0.74 -8.72
N VAL A 66 -9.94 0.17 -9.18
CA VAL A 66 -9.88 1.56 -8.69
C VAL A 66 -11.16 2.34 -9.03
N THR A 67 -11.69 2.16 -10.24
CA THR A 67 -12.92 2.83 -10.67
C THR A 67 -14.13 2.30 -9.90
N GLU A 68 -14.25 0.99 -9.74
CA GLU A 68 -15.36 0.36 -9.01
C GLU A 68 -15.35 0.72 -7.53
N ALA A 69 -14.18 0.81 -6.90
CA ALA A 69 -14.02 1.28 -5.52
C ALA A 69 -14.57 2.68 -5.25
N ARG A 70 -14.78 3.49 -6.30
CA ARG A 70 -15.36 4.83 -6.19
C ARG A 70 -16.84 4.89 -6.52
N LEU A 71 -17.35 3.93 -7.30
CA LEU A 71 -18.67 3.99 -7.91
C LEU A 71 -19.64 2.91 -7.42
N SER A 72 -19.12 1.85 -6.81
CA SER A 72 -19.87 0.63 -6.49
C SER A 72 -19.69 0.22 -5.04
N ASP A 73 -20.51 -0.73 -4.57
CA ASP A 73 -20.44 -1.26 -3.23
C ASP A 73 -19.15 -2.09 -2.96
N PRO A 74 -18.79 -2.33 -1.69
CA PRO A 74 -17.60 -3.11 -1.34
C PRO A 74 -17.59 -4.54 -1.91
N MET A 75 -18.74 -5.19 -2.14
CA MET A 75 -18.78 -6.54 -2.71
C MET A 75 -18.29 -6.55 -4.15
N ALA A 76 -18.75 -5.60 -4.96
CA ALA A 76 -18.29 -5.43 -6.35
C ALA A 76 -16.76 -5.20 -6.40
N CYS A 77 -16.24 -4.38 -5.50
CA CYS A 77 -14.81 -4.08 -5.41
C CYS A 77 -13.98 -5.31 -5.00
N ASN A 78 -14.51 -6.13 -4.09
CA ASN A 78 -13.90 -7.39 -3.68
C ASN A 78 -13.87 -8.43 -4.81
N ALA A 79 -14.90 -8.47 -5.67
CA ALA A 79 -14.90 -9.32 -6.86
C ALA A 79 -13.77 -8.93 -7.83
N HIS A 80 -13.53 -7.62 -8.02
CA HIS A 80 -12.42 -7.13 -8.83
C HIS A 80 -11.07 -7.47 -8.25
N LEU A 81 -10.91 -7.37 -6.93
CA LEU A 81 -9.67 -7.79 -6.28
C LEU A 81 -9.40 -9.29 -6.49
N LYS A 82 -10.42 -10.15 -6.34
CA LYS A 82 -10.28 -11.59 -6.62
C LYS A 82 -9.89 -11.84 -8.09
N GLY A 83 -10.50 -11.11 -9.02
CA GLY A 83 -10.14 -11.19 -10.44
C GLY A 83 -8.70 -10.76 -10.70
N TYR A 84 -8.24 -9.71 -10.04
CA TYR A 84 -6.83 -9.26 -10.08
C TYR A 84 -5.89 -10.33 -9.51
N GLU A 85 -6.21 -10.92 -8.36
CA GLU A 85 -5.38 -11.95 -7.73
C GLU A 85 -5.27 -13.20 -8.61
N ALA A 86 -6.38 -13.63 -9.21
CA ALA A 86 -6.37 -14.73 -10.19
C ALA A 86 -5.53 -14.40 -11.44
N ALA A 87 -5.56 -13.15 -11.92
CA ALA A 87 -4.74 -12.71 -13.04
C ALA A 87 -3.24 -12.69 -12.69
N ILE A 88 -2.89 -12.27 -11.47
CA ILE A 88 -1.52 -12.33 -10.95
C ILE A 88 -1.05 -13.78 -10.82
N GLU A 89 -1.88 -14.68 -10.30
CA GLU A 89 -1.58 -16.11 -10.20
C GLU A 89 -1.35 -16.73 -11.59
N ALA A 90 -2.23 -16.44 -12.55
CA ALA A 90 -2.10 -16.90 -13.93
C ALA A 90 -0.81 -16.40 -14.62
N ARG A 91 -0.26 -15.26 -14.18
CA ARG A 91 1.04 -14.73 -14.65
C ARG A 91 2.24 -15.31 -13.90
N GLY A 92 2.04 -16.28 -13.00
CA GLY A 92 3.09 -16.90 -12.20
C GLY A 92 3.44 -16.11 -10.93
N GLY A 93 2.51 -15.31 -10.42
CA GLY A 93 2.62 -14.61 -9.15
C GLY A 93 3.13 -13.16 -9.26
N ILE A 94 3.09 -12.46 -8.12
CA ILE A 94 3.41 -11.03 -8.05
C ILE A 94 4.87 -10.73 -8.40
N LYS A 95 5.81 -11.58 -7.95
CA LYS A 95 7.24 -11.44 -8.26
C LYS A 95 7.48 -11.46 -9.76
N ARG A 96 6.92 -12.46 -10.46
CA ARG A 96 7.04 -12.57 -11.91
C ARG A 96 6.34 -11.42 -12.63
N SER A 97 5.16 -11.04 -12.17
CA SER A 97 4.42 -9.90 -12.74
C SER A 97 5.21 -8.59 -12.66
N LEU A 98 5.91 -8.34 -11.55
CA LEU A 98 6.76 -7.16 -11.37
C LEU A 98 8.08 -7.22 -12.15
N MET A 99 8.67 -8.42 -12.28
CA MET A 99 9.89 -8.61 -13.08
C MET A 99 9.62 -8.50 -14.59
N ASP A 100 8.46 -9.00 -15.03
CA ASP A 100 8.03 -8.97 -16.43
C ASP A 100 7.33 -7.64 -16.80
N CYS A 101 7.31 -6.65 -15.89
CA CYS A 101 6.66 -5.37 -16.13
C CYS A 101 7.54 -4.48 -17.01
N GLU A 102 7.05 -4.13 -18.19
CA GLU A 102 7.80 -3.35 -19.19
C GLU A 102 8.01 -1.90 -18.75
N ILE A 103 7.13 -1.37 -17.89
CA ILE A 103 7.18 0.00 -17.38
C ILE A 103 7.31 -0.04 -15.86
N PRO A 104 8.52 0.14 -15.29
CA PRO A 104 8.73 0.08 -13.85
C PRO A 104 7.84 1.01 -13.01
N ALA A 105 7.43 2.15 -13.57
CA ALA A 105 6.49 3.08 -12.92
C ALA A 105 5.10 2.44 -12.66
N LEU A 106 4.71 1.41 -13.42
CA LEU A 106 3.48 0.64 -13.19
C LEU A 106 3.62 -0.37 -12.05
N GLY A 107 4.84 -0.66 -11.58
CA GLY A 107 5.06 -1.57 -10.45
C GLY A 107 4.29 -1.15 -9.19
N MET A 108 4.19 0.15 -8.94
CA MET A 108 3.41 0.73 -7.84
C MET A 108 1.89 0.53 -8.01
N ALA A 109 1.39 0.43 -9.25
CA ALA A 109 -0.04 0.26 -9.52
C ALA A 109 -0.57 -1.06 -8.96
N HIS A 110 0.28 -2.08 -8.77
CA HIS A 110 -0.08 -3.35 -8.14
C HIS A 110 -0.51 -3.23 -6.67
N LEU A 111 -0.22 -2.11 -6.01
CA LEU A 111 -0.71 -1.81 -4.65
C LEU A 111 -2.16 -1.30 -4.66
N MET A 112 -2.59 -0.68 -5.77
CA MET A 112 -3.87 0.03 -5.82
C MET A 112 -5.08 -0.85 -5.51
N PRO A 113 -5.22 -2.08 -6.06
CA PRO A 113 -6.36 -2.94 -5.71
C PRO A 113 -6.45 -3.23 -4.21
N TYR A 114 -5.31 -3.30 -3.52
CA TYR A 114 -5.26 -3.56 -2.09
C TYR A 114 -5.57 -2.34 -1.23
N PHE A 115 -5.28 -1.13 -1.71
CA PHE A 115 -5.66 0.10 -1.03
C PHE A 115 -7.13 0.46 -1.21
N VAL A 116 -7.69 0.25 -2.40
CA VAL A 116 -9.01 0.77 -2.74
C VAL A 116 -10.14 -0.21 -2.43
N CYS A 117 -9.88 -1.52 -2.46
CA CYS A 117 -10.91 -2.52 -2.18
C CYS A 117 -11.00 -2.80 -0.67
N GLU A 118 -11.91 -2.11 0.02
CA GLU A 118 -12.17 -2.30 1.45
C GLU A 118 -12.43 -3.78 1.79
N PRO A 119 -11.97 -4.28 2.95
CA PRO A 119 -12.36 -5.60 3.42
C PRO A 119 -13.88 -5.71 3.56
N LEU A 120 -14.41 -6.90 3.28
CA LEU A 120 -15.81 -7.19 3.56
C LEU A 120 -16.07 -7.08 5.08
N PRO A 121 -17.30 -6.73 5.49
CA PRO A 121 -17.68 -6.70 6.89
C PRO A 121 -17.30 -8.00 7.61
N ALA A 122 -16.88 -7.86 8.86
CA ALA A 122 -16.51 -8.99 9.68
C ALA A 122 -17.67 -10.00 9.78
N ALA A 123 -17.36 -11.29 9.67
CA ALA A 123 -18.34 -12.33 9.97
C ALA A 123 -18.74 -12.27 11.45
N GLU A 124 -19.94 -12.74 11.78
CA GLU A 124 -20.36 -12.91 13.16
C GLU A 124 -19.34 -13.75 13.93
N GLY A 125 -18.93 -13.29 15.12
CA GLY A 125 -17.91 -13.95 15.94
C GLY A 125 -16.47 -13.55 15.64
N SER A 126 -16.22 -12.59 14.76
CA SER A 126 -14.87 -12.03 14.57
C SER A 126 -14.34 -11.38 15.85
N VAL A 127 -13.20 -11.86 16.35
CA VAL A 127 -12.56 -11.36 17.58
C VAL A 127 -11.41 -10.42 17.24
N GLU A 128 -11.41 -9.23 17.82
CA GLU A 128 -10.38 -8.20 17.61
C GLU A 128 -8.99 -8.70 18.01
N GLU A 129 -8.88 -9.27 19.22
CA GLU A 129 -7.64 -9.80 19.77
C GLU A 129 -6.99 -10.84 18.85
N GLU A 130 -7.78 -11.71 18.21
CA GLU A 130 -7.24 -12.70 17.28
C GLU A 130 -6.65 -12.06 16.02
N GLN A 131 -7.31 -11.04 15.48
CA GLN A 131 -6.80 -10.32 14.30
C GLN A 131 -5.50 -9.57 14.64
N VAL A 132 -5.45 -8.94 15.82
CA VAL A 132 -4.25 -8.24 16.30
C VAL A 132 -3.12 -9.23 16.58
N GLN A 133 -3.41 -10.40 17.16
CA GLN A 133 -2.42 -11.44 17.40
C GLN A 133 -1.81 -11.98 16.10
N ARG A 134 -2.64 -12.30 15.10
CA ARG A 134 -2.17 -12.70 13.76
C ARG A 134 -1.32 -11.62 13.10
N PHE A 135 -1.68 -10.35 13.30
CA PHE A 135 -0.88 -9.22 12.83
C PHE A 135 0.50 -9.17 13.51
N ILE A 136 0.56 -9.37 14.83
CA ILE A 136 1.84 -9.42 15.57
C ILE A 136 2.71 -10.58 15.06
N GLU A 137 2.12 -11.76 14.85
CA GLU A 137 2.82 -12.93 14.28
C GLU A 137 3.36 -12.64 12.88
N PHE A 138 2.56 -11.98 12.04
CA PHE A 138 2.99 -11.50 10.73
C PHE A 138 4.19 -10.53 10.86
N LEU A 139 4.14 -9.55 11.75
CA LEU A 139 5.25 -8.63 11.97
C LEU A 139 6.52 -9.37 12.38
N ILE A 140 6.42 -10.29 13.33
CA ILE A 140 7.54 -11.10 13.82
C ILE A 140 8.15 -11.92 12.68
N SER A 141 7.32 -12.62 11.90
CA SER A 141 7.78 -13.39 10.73
C SER A 141 8.54 -12.51 9.75
N ARG A 142 8.00 -11.32 9.41
CA ARG A 142 8.66 -10.42 8.46
C ARG A 142 9.94 -9.79 8.98
N MET A 143 10.06 -9.61 10.29
CA MET A 143 11.30 -9.20 10.93
C MET A 143 12.36 -10.30 10.88
N ASN A 144 11.99 -11.57 11.11
CA ASN A 144 12.92 -12.70 11.05
C ASN A 144 13.39 -13.00 9.61
N ASP A 145 12.46 -12.98 8.64
CA ASP A 145 12.76 -13.15 7.21
C ASP A 145 13.83 -12.14 6.73
N ALA A 146 13.78 -10.92 7.28
CA ALA A 146 14.62 -9.81 6.86
C ALA A 146 16.08 -9.93 7.32
N THR A 147 16.36 -10.77 8.32
CA THR A 147 17.70 -10.90 8.93
C THR A 147 18.40 -12.20 8.57
N GLY A 148 17.70 -13.15 7.93
CA GLY A 148 18.23 -14.46 7.59
C GLY A 148 18.69 -15.27 8.82
N SER A 149 18.24 -14.89 10.02
CA SER A 149 18.71 -15.45 11.29
C SER A 149 17.54 -16.01 12.10
N ASP A 150 17.54 -17.32 12.34
CA ASP A 150 16.53 -17.99 13.18
C ASP A 150 16.67 -17.69 14.70
N GLY A 151 17.65 -16.88 15.10
CA GLY A 151 18.07 -16.74 16.50
C GLY A 151 17.83 -15.40 17.20
N VAL A 152 17.39 -14.35 16.50
CA VAL A 152 17.19 -13.04 17.15
C VAL A 152 15.79 -12.99 17.76
N SER A 153 15.72 -12.93 19.09
CA SER A 153 14.45 -12.71 19.79
C SER A 153 13.80 -11.41 19.27
N PRO A 154 12.58 -11.47 18.70
CA PRO A 154 11.90 -10.29 18.19
C PRO A 154 11.76 -9.19 19.24
N ARG A 155 11.59 -9.59 20.52
CA ARG A 155 11.55 -8.65 21.65
C ARG A 155 12.87 -7.90 21.83
N ALA A 156 14.00 -8.63 21.84
CA ALA A 156 15.32 -8.02 22.00
C ALA A 156 15.68 -7.08 20.83
N GLY A 157 15.34 -7.48 19.60
CA GLY A 157 15.53 -6.61 18.45
C GLY A 157 14.59 -5.40 18.45
N LEU A 158 13.36 -5.54 18.97
CA LEU A 158 12.43 -4.41 19.11
C LEU A 158 12.95 -3.42 20.17
N ASP A 159 13.51 -3.91 21.27
CA ASP A 159 14.13 -3.05 22.28
C ASP A 159 15.42 -2.37 21.78
N GLN A 160 16.18 -3.03 20.91
CA GLN A 160 17.29 -2.41 20.19
C GLN A 160 16.79 -1.32 19.23
N LEU A 161 15.76 -1.63 18.44
CA LEU A 161 15.14 -0.69 17.51
C LEU A 161 14.60 0.52 18.26
N LYS A 162 13.87 0.34 19.36
CA LYS A 162 13.38 1.42 20.24
C LYS A 162 14.52 2.33 20.67
N ARG A 163 15.61 1.78 21.21
CA ARG A 163 16.77 2.55 21.66
C ARG A 163 17.43 3.32 20.53
N MET A 164 17.53 2.72 19.34
CA MET A 164 18.06 3.40 18.16
C MET A 164 17.14 4.50 17.67
N VAL A 165 15.85 4.23 17.50
CA VAL A 165 14.82 5.18 17.06
C VAL A 165 14.77 6.42 17.95
N VAL A 166 14.81 6.23 19.27
CA VAL A 166 14.91 7.32 20.27
C VAL A 166 16.18 8.14 20.05
N ARG A 167 17.31 7.49 19.76
CA ARG A 167 18.61 8.14 19.50
C ARG A 167 18.68 8.81 18.12
N LEU A 168 17.96 8.29 17.13
CA LEU A 168 17.94 8.74 15.73
C LEU A 168 17.00 9.92 15.48
N GLY A 169 16.23 10.35 16.48
CA GLY A 169 15.48 11.61 16.38
C GLY A 169 14.37 11.58 15.34
N LEU A 170 13.79 10.42 15.01
CA LEU A 170 12.59 10.28 14.16
C LEU A 170 11.46 11.26 14.55
N LEU A 171 11.43 11.69 15.82
CA LEU A 171 10.51 12.68 16.41
C LEU A 171 10.83 14.15 16.09
N ARG A 172 11.97 14.47 15.45
CA ARG A 172 12.33 15.82 14.99
C ARG A 172 11.92 16.11 13.53
N SER A 173 11.40 15.11 12.83
CA SER A 173 11.05 15.17 11.40
C SER A 173 9.57 15.44 11.13
N GLY A 174 9.23 15.75 9.87
CA GLY A 174 7.87 15.84 9.36
C GLY A 174 7.03 14.56 9.55
N LEU A 175 7.65 13.41 9.86
CA LEU A 175 6.94 12.16 10.18
C LEU A 175 6.13 12.23 11.47
N ARG A 176 6.45 13.16 12.38
CA ARG A 176 5.76 13.27 13.67
C ARG A 176 4.24 13.38 13.52
N PHE A 177 3.77 14.10 12.50
CA PHE A 177 2.35 14.25 12.19
C PHE A 177 1.67 12.91 11.80
N TYR A 178 2.42 11.98 11.22
CA TYR A 178 1.94 10.66 10.83
C TYR A 178 2.11 9.60 11.92
N LEU A 179 3.00 9.83 12.88
CA LEU A 179 3.18 8.99 14.07
C LEU A 179 2.16 9.30 15.18
N GLN A 180 1.60 10.52 15.18
CA GLN A 180 0.50 10.95 16.03
C GLN A 180 -0.68 11.43 15.16
N PRO A 181 -1.28 10.56 14.34
CA PRO A 181 -2.40 10.98 13.50
C PRO A 181 -3.54 11.43 14.41
N ASP A 182 -4.08 12.63 14.18
CA ASP A 182 -5.37 12.98 14.76
C ASP A 182 -6.42 12.10 14.08
N GLU A 183 -6.85 11.05 14.78
CA GLU A 183 -7.77 10.02 14.27
C GLU A 183 -9.09 10.63 13.78
N ARG A 184 -9.45 11.83 14.25
CA ARG A 184 -10.67 12.54 13.85
C ARG A 184 -10.56 13.32 12.54
N GLU A 185 -9.35 13.75 12.14
CA GLU A 185 -9.15 14.55 10.90
C GLU A 185 -8.51 13.76 9.74
N VAL A 186 -7.69 12.73 10.01
CA VAL A 186 -6.76 12.18 9.00
C VAL A 186 -7.22 10.84 8.38
N VAL A 187 -8.07 10.06 9.05
CA VAL A 187 -8.28 8.64 8.69
C VAL A 187 -9.77 8.25 8.69
N SER A 188 -10.53 8.85 7.78
CA SER A 188 -11.96 8.51 7.62
C SER A 188 -12.22 7.38 6.63
N ARG A 189 -11.25 7.04 5.76
CA ARG A 189 -11.43 6.08 4.66
C ARG A 189 -10.36 4.99 4.67
N PHE A 190 -10.76 3.77 4.33
CA PHE A 190 -9.87 2.61 4.25
C PHE A 190 -8.60 2.80 3.38
N PRO A 191 -8.64 3.46 2.20
CA PRO A 191 -7.43 3.66 1.41
C PRO A 191 -6.35 4.47 2.14
N ASP A 192 -6.77 5.44 2.95
CA ASP A 192 -5.85 6.26 3.73
C ASP A 192 -5.32 5.50 4.94
N GLU A 193 -6.16 4.67 5.58
CA GLU A 193 -5.74 3.70 6.62
C GLU A 193 -4.64 2.76 6.12
N ALA A 194 -4.88 2.12 4.97
CA ALA A 194 -4.00 1.11 4.39
C ALA A 194 -2.68 1.72 3.90
N ALA A 195 -2.72 2.92 3.34
CA ALA A 195 -1.51 3.63 2.90
C ALA A 195 -0.66 4.10 4.08
N LEU A 196 -1.28 4.66 5.12
CA LEU A 196 -0.57 5.05 6.35
C LEU A 196 0.05 3.83 7.02
N PHE A 197 -0.71 2.74 7.15
CA PHE A 197 -0.20 1.46 7.64
C PHE A 197 1.05 1.02 6.86
N LEU A 198 0.98 1.00 5.52
CA LEU A 198 2.09 0.55 4.70
C LEU A 198 3.34 1.40 4.92
N ALA A 199 3.19 2.72 4.96
CA ALA A 199 4.31 3.63 5.22
C ALA A 199 5.00 3.32 6.55
N LEU A 200 4.22 3.21 7.64
CA LEU A 200 4.73 2.89 8.97
C LEU A 200 5.43 1.52 9.00
N PHE A 201 4.81 0.52 8.37
CA PHE A 201 5.38 -0.83 8.28
C PHE A 201 6.72 -0.82 7.55
N LEU A 202 6.82 -0.13 6.42
CA LEU A 202 8.04 -0.06 5.61
C LEU A 202 9.17 0.70 6.33
N VAL A 203 8.85 1.79 7.03
CA VAL A 203 9.82 2.52 7.87
C VAL A 203 10.36 1.58 8.95
N MET A 204 9.47 0.94 9.70
CA MET A 204 9.85 0.01 10.78
C MET A 204 10.68 -1.16 10.26
N ARG A 205 10.27 -1.78 9.15
CA ARG A 205 11.01 -2.89 8.52
C ARG A 205 12.39 -2.46 8.03
N THR A 206 12.51 -1.28 7.42
CA THR A 206 13.80 -0.79 6.91
C THR A 206 14.77 -0.52 8.05
N LEU A 207 14.30 0.13 9.11
CA LEU A 207 15.11 0.34 10.32
C LEU A 207 15.50 -0.98 10.98
N TRP A 208 14.60 -1.97 10.98
CA TRP A 208 14.90 -3.30 11.48
C TRP A 208 16.03 -3.98 10.71
N ILE A 209 16.00 -3.93 9.38
CA ILE A 209 17.04 -4.50 8.51
C ILE A 209 18.40 -3.88 8.84
N HIS A 210 18.43 -2.57 9.01
CA HIS A 210 19.66 -1.80 9.25
C HIS A 210 20.00 -1.62 10.75
N ARG A 211 19.33 -2.33 11.68
CA ARG A 211 19.49 -2.14 13.14
C ARG A 211 20.92 -2.34 13.67
N GLU A 212 21.78 -2.98 12.90
CA GLU A 212 23.19 -3.20 13.27
C GLU A 212 24.11 -2.05 12.82
N SER A 213 23.64 -1.20 11.91
CA SER A 213 24.35 -0.05 11.36
C SER A 213 23.61 1.25 11.70
N ALA A 214 24.09 1.95 12.74
CA ALA A 214 23.56 3.27 13.09
C ALA A 214 23.70 4.27 11.93
N GLU A 215 24.75 4.14 11.12
CA GLU A 215 25.00 4.96 9.93
C GLU A 215 23.93 4.74 8.86
N ASP A 216 23.60 3.48 8.53
CA ASP A 216 22.56 3.18 7.53
C ASP A 216 21.18 3.66 7.98
N CYS A 217 20.87 3.48 9.28
CA CYS A 217 19.64 4.02 9.83
C CYS A 217 19.62 5.56 9.76
N GLN A 218 20.71 6.25 10.10
CA GLN A 218 20.80 7.71 9.96
C GLN A 218 20.65 8.17 8.51
N LEU A 219 21.27 7.45 7.57
CA LEU A 219 21.16 7.74 6.15
C LEU A 219 19.72 7.60 5.65
N PHE A 220 19.04 6.52 6.06
CA PHE A 220 17.63 6.31 5.72
C PHE A 220 16.75 7.44 6.26
N ILE A 221 16.88 7.78 7.55
CA ILE A 221 16.10 8.86 8.16
C ILE A 221 16.40 10.21 7.50
N SER A 222 17.67 10.55 7.31
CA SER A 222 18.06 11.84 6.69
C SER A 222 17.51 12.00 5.29
N ARG A 223 17.46 10.91 4.50
CA ARG A 223 16.86 10.93 3.16
C ARG A 223 15.35 11.06 3.22
N LEU A 224 14.72 10.36 4.15
CA LEU A 224 13.28 10.43 4.35
C LEU A 224 12.87 11.87 4.73
N ASP A 225 13.61 12.50 5.64
CA ASP A 225 13.43 13.90 6.04
C ASP A 225 13.63 14.87 4.87
N ALA A 226 14.73 14.74 4.13
CA ALA A 226 15.00 15.57 2.96
C ALA A 226 13.89 15.46 1.89
N PHE A 227 13.34 14.26 1.67
CA PHE A 227 12.21 14.07 0.75
C PHE A 227 10.93 14.74 1.27
N PHE A 228 10.66 14.72 2.57
CA PHE A 228 9.51 15.43 3.14
C PHE A 228 9.64 16.94 2.98
N GLU A 229 10.79 17.50 3.32
CA GLU A 229 11.08 18.93 3.15
C GLU A 229 10.94 19.35 1.68
N ALA A 230 11.41 18.52 0.75
CA ALA A 230 11.32 18.79 -0.68
C ALA A 230 9.91 18.60 -1.27
N SER A 231 9.04 17.79 -0.63
CA SER A 231 7.75 17.39 -1.22
C SER A 231 6.66 18.47 -1.21
N THR A 232 6.97 19.73 -0.86
CA THR A 232 5.96 20.78 -0.56
C THR A 232 4.88 20.26 0.40
N GLY A 233 5.26 19.30 1.24
CA GLY A 233 4.36 18.42 1.98
C GLY A 233 3.68 19.10 3.14
N PHE A 234 3.81 20.42 3.25
CA PHE A 234 3.24 21.28 4.28
C PHE A 234 2.58 22.48 3.63
N ASP A 235 1.38 22.79 4.09
CA ASP A 235 0.72 24.04 3.76
C ASP A 235 1.48 25.19 4.47
N PRO A 236 2.02 26.18 3.73
CA PRO A 236 2.86 27.24 4.29
C PRO A 236 2.09 28.22 5.20
N HIS A 237 0.75 28.20 5.17
CA HIS A 237 -0.10 29.06 5.99
C HIS A 237 -0.56 28.38 7.28
N THR A 238 -0.82 27.07 7.24
CA THR A 238 -1.32 26.31 8.39
C THR A 238 -0.24 25.47 9.08
N GLY A 239 0.90 25.25 8.43
CA GLY A 239 1.96 24.35 8.91
C GLY A 239 1.54 22.88 8.96
N ARG A 240 0.36 22.53 8.44
CA ARG A 240 -0.17 21.16 8.41
C ARG A 240 0.41 20.40 7.23
N PRO A 241 0.63 19.08 7.34
CA PRO A 241 1.02 18.28 6.19
C PRO A 241 -0.05 18.34 5.09
N SER A 242 0.33 18.70 3.87
CA SER A 242 -0.49 18.62 2.65
C SER A 242 -0.42 17.23 2.00
N LEU A 243 0.55 16.41 2.40
CA LEU A 243 0.78 15.08 1.84
C LEU A 243 -0.22 14.06 2.43
N THR A 244 -0.99 13.41 1.56
CA THR A 244 -1.94 12.36 1.95
C THR A 244 -1.22 11.09 2.44
N GLY A 245 -1.91 10.17 3.13
CA GLY A 245 -1.33 8.87 3.50
C GLY A 245 -0.80 8.07 2.31
N GLN A 246 -1.45 8.19 1.14
CA GLN A 246 -0.98 7.61 -0.13
C GLN A 246 0.30 8.28 -0.62
N GLY A 247 0.39 9.61 -0.52
CA GLY A 247 1.61 10.35 -0.82
C GLY A 247 2.77 9.95 0.08
N LEU A 248 2.50 9.80 1.39
CA LEU A 248 3.46 9.31 2.37
C LEU A 248 4.01 7.93 1.99
N ALA A 249 3.13 6.97 1.68
CA ALA A 249 3.54 5.62 1.27
C ALA A 249 4.44 5.66 0.02
N CYS A 250 4.11 6.50 -0.97
CA CYS A 250 4.93 6.67 -2.17
C CYS A 250 6.32 7.24 -1.85
N VAL A 251 6.40 8.23 -0.96
CA VAL A 251 7.68 8.81 -0.50
C VAL A 251 8.53 7.73 0.17
N VAL A 252 7.97 7.00 1.12
CA VAL A 252 8.70 5.94 1.85
C VAL A 252 9.23 4.87 0.89
N ILE A 253 8.39 4.38 -0.03
CA ILE A 253 8.82 3.37 -1.02
C ILE A 253 9.96 3.92 -1.88
N LYS A 254 9.84 5.15 -2.37
CA LYS A 254 10.88 5.78 -3.19
C LYS A 254 12.19 5.94 -2.42
N VAL A 255 12.14 6.33 -1.15
CA VAL A 255 13.34 6.47 -0.32
C VAL A 255 14.04 5.11 -0.17
N ILE A 256 13.29 4.06 0.17
CA ILE A 256 13.82 2.69 0.34
C ILE A 256 14.46 2.19 -0.96
N GLN A 257 13.78 2.35 -2.09
CA GLN A 257 14.29 1.90 -3.40
C GLN A 257 15.59 2.58 -3.83
N ASN A 258 15.90 3.75 -3.27
CA ASN A 258 17.10 4.51 -3.59
C ASN A 258 18.23 4.31 -2.56
N LEU A 259 18.06 3.51 -1.50
CA LEU A 259 19.12 3.28 -0.52
C LEU A 259 20.29 2.49 -1.14
N PRO A 260 21.53 3.00 -1.04
CA PRO A 260 22.71 2.29 -1.55
C PRO A 260 23.02 1.06 -0.69
N GLY A 261 23.48 -0.03 -1.31
CA GLY A 261 24.04 -1.17 -0.57
C GLY A 261 23.06 -2.21 -0.05
N THR A 262 21.76 -2.16 -0.38
CA THR A 262 20.90 -3.33 -0.14
C THR A 262 21.42 -4.49 -1.01
N PRO A 263 21.84 -5.63 -0.44
CA PRO A 263 22.62 -6.67 -1.13
C PRO A 263 21.87 -7.43 -2.23
N HIS A 264 20.69 -6.96 -2.65
CA HIS A 264 19.87 -7.53 -3.71
C HIS A 264 19.56 -6.41 -4.70
N SER A 265 20.30 -6.32 -5.81
CA SER A 265 20.06 -5.34 -6.90
C SER A 265 18.74 -5.58 -7.68
N TYR A 266 17.77 -6.24 -7.05
CA TYR A 266 16.34 -6.25 -7.34
C TYR A 266 15.56 -5.25 -6.46
N GLY A 267 16.23 -4.27 -5.83
CA GLY A 267 15.73 -3.43 -4.72
C GLY A 267 14.36 -2.77 -4.91
N GLY A 268 13.96 -2.47 -6.15
CA GLY A 268 12.61 -2.03 -6.51
C GLY A 268 11.53 -3.10 -6.31
N VAL A 269 11.74 -4.29 -6.88
CA VAL A 269 10.77 -5.38 -6.92
C VAL A 269 10.56 -5.99 -5.54
N SER A 270 11.64 -6.23 -4.77
CA SER A 270 11.51 -6.79 -3.42
C SER A 270 10.69 -5.87 -2.51
N THR A 271 10.94 -4.56 -2.57
CA THR A 271 10.19 -3.56 -1.79
C THR A 271 8.70 -3.60 -2.15
N LEU A 272 8.36 -3.71 -3.44
CA LEU A 272 6.99 -3.81 -3.90
C LEU A 272 6.31 -5.12 -3.47
N ILE A 273 7.02 -6.25 -3.49
CA ILE A 273 6.49 -7.53 -2.99
C ILE A 273 6.16 -7.42 -1.50
N HIS A 274 7.10 -6.92 -0.69
CA HIS A 274 6.85 -6.72 0.74
C HIS A 274 5.71 -5.73 1.00
N SER A 275 5.56 -4.73 0.13
CA SER A 275 4.45 -3.78 0.20
C SER A 275 3.10 -4.46 -0.08
N VAL A 276 3.01 -5.27 -1.13
CA VAL A 276 1.82 -6.06 -1.45
C VAL A 276 1.47 -7.02 -0.32
N ASP A 277 2.45 -7.76 0.20
CA ASP A 277 2.26 -8.71 1.29
C ASP A 277 1.74 -8.03 2.56
N ALA A 278 2.31 -6.87 2.92
CA ALA A 278 1.91 -6.11 4.09
C ALA A 278 0.48 -5.59 3.97
N VAL A 279 0.12 -4.95 2.87
CA VAL A 279 -1.24 -4.42 2.68
C VAL A 279 -2.24 -5.55 2.58
N ARG A 280 -1.89 -6.67 1.93
CA ARG A 280 -2.73 -7.87 1.90
C ARG A 280 -2.98 -8.41 3.31
N ALA A 281 -1.95 -8.54 4.14
CA ALA A 281 -2.10 -8.98 5.52
C ALA A 281 -2.97 -8.02 6.33
N TYR A 282 -2.73 -6.71 6.23
CA TYR A 282 -3.53 -5.68 6.88
C TYR A 282 -5.01 -5.73 6.49
N ARG A 283 -5.28 -6.00 5.21
CA ARG A 283 -6.63 -6.12 4.68
C ARG A 283 -7.37 -7.35 5.19
N THR A 284 -6.68 -8.38 5.67
CA THR A 284 -7.36 -9.51 6.34
C THR A 284 -8.02 -9.10 7.66
N MET A 285 -7.64 -7.94 8.21
CA MET A 285 -8.25 -7.37 9.40
C MET A 285 -9.56 -6.68 9.04
N THR A 286 -10.67 -7.38 9.23
CA THR A 286 -12.02 -6.90 8.88
C THR A 286 -12.54 -5.85 9.87
N LEU A 287 -12.11 -5.91 11.14
CA LEU A 287 -12.51 -4.95 12.16
C LEU A 287 -11.66 -3.68 12.09
N ARG A 288 -12.32 -2.52 12.05
CA ARG A 288 -11.64 -1.22 12.05
C ARG A 288 -10.82 -1.00 13.33
N SER A 289 -11.34 -1.38 14.49
CA SER A 289 -10.63 -1.29 15.78
C SER A 289 -9.34 -2.13 15.79
N ALA A 290 -9.36 -3.33 15.20
CA ALA A 290 -8.17 -4.16 15.03
C ALA A 290 -7.12 -3.45 14.15
N ARG A 291 -7.56 -2.86 13.03
CA ARG A 291 -6.71 -2.08 12.11
C ARG A 291 -6.12 -0.83 12.76
N GLU A 292 -6.88 -0.15 13.61
CA GLU A 292 -6.43 0.98 14.44
C GLU A 292 -5.35 0.52 15.42
N ARG A 293 -5.57 -0.57 16.15
CA ARG A 293 -4.57 -1.15 17.06
C ARG A 293 -3.30 -1.57 16.34
N ALA A 294 -3.39 -2.18 15.16
CA ALA A 294 -2.21 -2.53 14.36
C ALA A 294 -1.36 -1.29 14.02
N ARG A 295 -2.00 -0.19 13.60
CA ARG A 295 -1.28 1.08 13.36
C ARG A 295 -0.70 1.66 14.65
N ALA A 296 -1.46 1.64 15.74
CA ALA A 296 -0.99 2.12 17.05
C ALA A 296 0.24 1.35 17.54
N ILE A 297 0.28 0.02 17.33
CA ILE A 297 1.46 -0.81 17.63
C ILE A 297 2.68 -0.34 16.84
N LEU A 298 2.55 -0.13 15.53
CA LEU A 298 3.64 0.39 14.69
C LEU A 298 4.11 1.77 15.16
N CYS A 299 3.18 2.69 15.44
CA CYS A 299 3.51 4.02 15.96
C CYS A 299 4.25 3.95 17.30
N ARG A 300 3.83 3.07 18.22
CA ARG A 300 4.51 2.90 19.52
C ARG A 300 5.93 2.39 19.36
N ILE A 301 6.14 1.38 18.50
CA ILE A 301 7.47 0.86 18.16
C ILE A 301 8.36 1.98 17.60
N LEU A 302 7.83 2.76 16.64
CA LEU A 302 8.54 3.87 15.99
C LEU A 302 8.68 5.13 16.86
N SER A 303 7.97 5.22 17.98
CA SER A 303 8.07 6.34 18.91
C SER A 303 8.89 6.00 20.16
N GLY A 304 9.21 4.72 20.38
CA GLY A 304 9.97 4.27 21.55
C GLY A 304 9.16 4.18 22.85
N TYR A 305 7.82 4.23 22.81
CA TYR A 305 6.97 4.06 23.99
C TYR A 305 6.68 2.57 24.28
N ASP A 306 6.49 2.22 25.56
CA ASP A 306 6.18 0.85 26.00
C ASP A 306 4.69 0.47 25.84
N PHE A 307 4.43 -0.85 25.89
CA PHE A 307 3.11 -1.47 25.64
C PHE A 307 2.12 -1.29 26.79
#